data_AF-A0ABD0WEM5-F1
#
_entry.id   AF-A0ABD0WEM5-F1
#
_cell.length_a   1.000
_cell.length_b   1.000
_cell.length_c   1.000
_cell.angle_alpha   90.00
_cell.angle_beta   90.00
_cell.angle_gamma   90.00
#
_symmetry.space_group_name_H-M   'P 1'
#
loop_
_entity.id
_entity.type
_entity.pdbx_description
1 polymer ?
#
loop_
_entity_poly.entity_id
_entity_poly.type
_entity_poly.pdbx_seq_one_letter_code
_entity_poly.pdbx_strand_id
1 'polypeptide(L)'
;MEEPRKDVLGHLAMLEMKVNHFAVKQQVSCEKEHKATIQALLTKRDQLKSEIKTTTSLQKIRTLLDKTGVPCQRDVDDLDDGSENSQLLLLMARHTQLKDLLYAHHLIGGYDVLLTEGKGVCVSMATAYESLYLETYNLEVKLGPKIRISRHNIPPFIPLEMLVKQENLQTDFSAFLDTLSQYLNAYVGRRQQLNFIKENHKSVQLMETNAFCTILVLMLTVPGKDIAVLCTLEYNNHKRCLPTRVKIESKDTVLPSSPQWRKNQALFLETPVHRALVTLKKTGSIV
;
A
#
# COMPACT_ATOMS: atom_id res chain seq x y z
N MET A 1 -34.34 -20.10 -83.27
CA MET A 1 -33.01 -19.92 -82.66
C MET A 1 -32.40 -18.64 -83.23
N GLU A 2 -31.63 -17.95 -82.39
CA GLU A 2 -30.85 -16.72 -82.63
C GLU A 2 -31.57 -15.37 -82.45
N GLU A 3 -31.48 -14.88 -81.21
CA GLU A 3 -31.65 -13.48 -80.83
C GLU A 3 -30.50 -12.61 -81.39
N PRO A 4 -30.78 -11.45 -82.01
CA PRO A 4 -29.73 -10.55 -82.43
C PRO A 4 -29.23 -9.76 -81.22
N ARG A 5 -27.93 -9.89 -80.97
CA ARG A 5 -27.09 -9.24 -79.96
C ARG A 5 -27.28 -7.71 -79.93
N LYS A 6 -28.32 -7.23 -79.24
CA LYS A 6 -28.49 -5.79 -78.96
C LYS A 6 -27.64 -5.40 -77.76
N ASP A 7 -26.58 -4.66 -78.09
CA ASP A 7 -25.95 -3.65 -77.25
C ASP A 7 -25.34 -4.10 -75.91
N VAL A 8 -24.64 -5.24 -75.95
CA VAL A 8 -23.79 -5.70 -74.83
C VAL A 8 -22.71 -4.65 -74.49
N LEU A 9 -22.18 -3.96 -75.50
CA LEU A 9 -21.16 -2.92 -75.33
C LEU A 9 -21.70 -1.66 -74.65
N GLY A 10 -22.89 -1.17 -75.01
CA GLY A 10 -23.54 -0.04 -74.32
C GLY A 10 -23.90 -0.36 -72.87
N HIS A 11 -24.35 -1.59 -72.60
CA HIS A 11 -24.62 -2.04 -71.23
C HIS A 11 -23.34 -2.16 -70.39
N LEU A 12 -22.23 -2.65 -70.97
CA LEU A 12 -20.90 -2.67 -70.34
C LEU A 12 -20.41 -1.25 -70.02
N ALA A 13 -20.52 -0.31 -70.97
CA ALA A 13 -20.12 1.08 -70.74
C ALA A 13 -20.95 1.76 -69.62
N MET A 14 -22.26 1.47 -69.55
CA MET A 14 -23.11 1.94 -68.45
C MET A 14 -22.69 1.35 -67.10
N LEU A 15 -22.31 0.07 -67.06
CA LEU A 15 -21.81 -0.58 -65.84
C LEU A 15 -20.45 -0.01 -65.41
N GLU A 16 -19.53 0.23 -66.34
CA GLU A 16 -18.24 0.87 -66.06
C GLU A 16 -18.42 2.29 -65.50
N MET A 17 -19.31 3.10 -66.08
CA MET A 17 -19.63 4.42 -65.53
C MET A 17 -20.22 4.35 -64.11
N LYS A 18 -21.10 3.37 -63.84
CA LYS A 18 -21.65 3.16 -62.49
C LYS A 18 -20.56 2.75 -61.50
N VAL A 19 -19.71 1.79 -61.85
CA VAL A 19 -18.59 1.33 -60.99
C VAL A 19 -17.63 2.49 -60.69
N ASN A 20 -17.26 3.28 -61.70
CA ASN A 20 -16.41 4.47 -61.50
C ASN A 20 -17.09 5.53 -60.63
N HIS A 21 -18.39 5.78 -60.82
CA HIS A 21 -19.13 6.73 -59.98
C HIS A 21 -19.23 6.25 -58.52
N PHE A 22 -19.47 4.96 -58.29
CA PHE A 22 -19.45 4.39 -56.94
C PHE A 22 -18.05 4.47 -56.31
N ALA A 23 -16.99 4.19 -57.06
CA ALA A 23 -15.62 4.32 -56.59
C ALA A 23 -15.27 5.77 -56.19
N VAL A 24 -15.63 6.75 -57.02
CA VAL A 24 -15.42 8.18 -56.72
C VAL A 24 -16.25 8.63 -55.50
N LYS A 25 -17.51 8.21 -55.40
CA LYS A 25 -18.37 8.55 -54.26
C LYS A 25 -17.88 7.92 -52.95
N GLN A 26 -17.40 6.68 -53.02
CA GLN A 26 -16.80 6.00 -51.88
C GLN A 26 -15.49 6.67 -51.45
N GLN A 27 -14.66 7.08 -52.40
CA GLN A 27 -13.43 7.84 -52.13
C GLN A 27 -13.73 9.17 -51.43
N VAL A 28 -14.71 9.94 -51.92
CA VAL A 28 -15.10 11.22 -51.30
C VAL A 28 -15.72 11.03 -49.91
N SER A 29 -16.46 9.95 -49.67
CA SER A 29 -16.97 9.62 -48.33
C SER A 29 -15.83 9.30 -47.37
N CYS A 30 -14.88 8.47 -47.82
CA CYS A 30 -13.69 8.10 -47.07
C CYS A 30 -12.81 9.33 -46.74
N GLU A 31 -12.62 10.23 -47.71
CA GLU A 31 -11.88 11.49 -47.50
C GLU A 31 -12.57 12.42 -46.50
N LYS A 32 -13.90 12.47 -46.47
CA LYS A 32 -14.65 13.26 -45.48
C LYS A 32 -14.49 12.68 -44.08
N GLU A 33 -14.57 11.36 -43.94
CA GLU A 33 -14.34 10.66 -42.67
C GLU A 33 -12.90 10.85 -42.17
N HIS A 34 -11.91 10.75 -43.06
CA HIS A 34 -10.52 11.02 -42.72
C HIS A 34 -10.28 12.48 -42.32
N LYS A 35 -10.89 13.45 -43.02
CA LYS A 35 -10.81 14.88 -42.65
C LYS A 35 -11.44 15.16 -41.29
N ALA A 36 -12.60 14.57 -40.99
CA ALA A 36 -13.24 14.67 -39.69
C ALA A 36 -12.35 14.06 -38.59
N THR A 37 -11.74 12.91 -38.85
CA THR A 37 -10.79 12.26 -37.94
C THR A 37 -9.57 13.14 -37.67
N ILE A 38 -8.99 13.74 -38.71
CA ILE A 38 -7.86 14.66 -38.58
C ILE A 38 -8.23 15.88 -37.73
N GLN A 39 -9.40 16.49 -37.96
CA GLN A 39 -9.85 17.62 -37.15
C GLN A 39 -10.05 17.24 -35.67
N ALA A 40 -10.65 16.09 -35.40
CA ALA A 40 -10.80 15.58 -34.03
C ALA A 40 -9.45 15.27 -33.36
N LEU A 41 -8.45 14.81 -34.12
CA LEU A 41 -7.10 14.61 -33.59
C LEU A 41 -6.38 15.93 -33.34
N LEU A 42 -6.60 16.95 -34.18
CA LEU A 42 -6.02 18.28 -33.98
C LEU A 42 -6.59 18.97 -32.74
N THR A 43 -7.90 18.90 -32.51
CA THR A 43 -8.51 19.46 -31.30
C THR A 43 -7.99 18.75 -30.04
N LYS A 44 -7.89 17.41 -30.07
CA LYS A 44 -7.26 16.64 -28.99
C LYS A 44 -5.80 17.02 -28.76
N ARG A 45 -5.02 17.18 -29.82
CA ARG A 45 -3.62 17.61 -29.73
C ARG A 45 -3.52 18.97 -29.07
N ASP A 46 -4.34 19.93 -29.47
CA ASP A 46 -4.28 21.29 -28.95
C ASP A 46 -4.72 21.35 -27.48
N GLN A 47 -5.70 20.54 -27.10
CA GLN A 47 -6.07 20.32 -25.69
C GLN A 47 -4.91 19.71 -24.90
N LEU A 48 -4.29 18.64 -25.37
CA LEU A 48 -3.14 18.04 -24.69
C LEU A 48 -1.96 19.02 -24.59
N LYS A 49 -1.76 19.86 -25.61
CA LYS A 49 -0.71 20.87 -25.61
C LYS A 49 -0.95 21.95 -24.54
N SER A 50 -2.20 22.37 -24.34
CA SER A 50 -2.53 23.31 -23.27
C SER A 50 -2.38 22.67 -21.88
N GLU A 51 -2.81 21.41 -21.71
CA GLU A 51 -2.60 20.64 -20.47
C GLU A 51 -1.13 20.42 -20.13
N ILE A 52 -0.28 20.14 -21.14
CA ILE A 52 1.17 20.05 -20.93
C ILE A 52 1.74 21.42 -20.53
N LYS A 53 1.29 22.51 -21.16
CA LYS A 53 1.75 23.87 -20.81
C LYS A 53 1.40 24.23 -19.37
N THR A 54 0.19 23.92 -18.91
CA THR A 54 -0.22 24.17 -17.52
C THR A 54 0.56 23.30 -16.55
N THR A 55 0.72 22.01 -16.84
CA THR A 55 1.50 21.06 -16.01
C THR A 55 2.96 21.48 -15.90
N THR A 56 3.57 21.91 -17.00
CA THR A 56 4.96 22.40 -17.02
C THR A 56 5.10 23.67 -16.19
N SER A 57 4.12 24.57 -16.25
CA SER A 57 4.11 25.81 -15.45
C SER A 57 3.96 25.51 -13.96
N LEU A 58 3.07 24.56 -13.60
CA LEU A 58 2.94 24.06 -12.22
C LEU A 58 4.24 23.44 -11.70
N GLN A 59 4.91 22.62 -12.51
CA GLN A 59 6.20 22.02 -12.13
C GLN A 59 7.26 23.08 -11.87
N LYS A 60 7.36 24.11 -12.72
CA LYS A 60 8.29 25.24 -12.50
C LYS A 60 8.01 25.93 -11.17
N ILE A 61 6.76 26.31 -10.92
CA ILE A 61 6.36 26.96 -9.66
C ILE A 61 6.67 26.06 -8.46
N ARG A 62 6.40 24.76 -8.56
CA ARG A 62 6.74 23.78 -7.52
C ARG A 62 8.24 23.75 -7.22
N THR A 63 9.08 23.65 -8.26
CA THR A 63 10.54 23.65 -8.08
C THR A 63 11.07 24.93 -7.46
N LEU A 64 10.41 26.07 -7.67
CA LEU A 64 10.75 27.32 -7.00
C LEU A 64 10.32 27.28 -5.53
N LEU A 65 9.09 26.83 -5.25
CA LEU A 65 8.55 26.74 -3.90
C LEU A 65 9.39 25.84 -2.99
N ASP A 66 9.86 24.70 -3.52
CA ASP A 66 10.72 23.75 -2.79
C ASP A 66 12.13 24.32 -2.50
N LYS A 67 12.61 25.30 -3.28
CA LYS A 67 13.93 25.94 -3.08
C LYS A 67 13.90 27.09 -2.08
N THR A 68 12.83 27.88 -2.08
CA THR A 68 12.80 29.16 -1.36
C THR A 68 12.12 29.07 0.01
N GLY A 69 11.33 28.02 0.29
CA GLY A 69 10.66 27.80 1.58
C GLY A 69 9.58 28.83 1.96
N VAL A 70 9.48 29.93 1.21
CA VAL A 70 8.50 31.03 1.34
C VAL A 70 8.16 31.51 -0.08
N PRO A 71 6.88 31.75 -0.41
CA PRO A 71 6.52 32.38 -1.66
C PRO A 71 6.89 33.87 -1.55
N CYS A 72 8.09 34.24 -1.99
CA CYS A 72 8.37 35.64 -2.29
C CYS A 72 7.45 36.05 -3.43
N GLN A 73 6.47 36.89 -3.10
CA GLN A 73 5.51 37.51 -4.01
C GLN A 73 6.16 38.31 -5.16
N ARG A 74 7.50 38.40 -5.17
CA ARG A 74 8.33 39.11 -6.15
C ARG A 74 8.88 38.21 -7.26
N ASP A 75 8.92 36.89 -7.09
CA ASP A 75 9.44 35.98 -8.13
C ASP A 75 8.36 35.51 -9.13
N VAL A 76 7.10 35.93 -8.90
CA VAL A 76 5.94 35.67 -9.79
C VAL A 76 5.72 36.76 -10.82
N ASP A 77 6.37 37.92 -10.67
CA ASP A 77 6.26 39.04 -11.64
C ASP A 77 7.00 38.76 -12.96
N ASP A 78 7.87 37.74 -13.00
CA ASP A 78 8.52 37.25 -14.24
C ASP A 78 7.67 36.21 -15.00
N LEU A 79 6.48 35.87 -14.50
CA LEU A 79 5.53 34.96 -15.16
C LEU A 79 4.33 35.74 -15.70
N ASP A 80 4.58 36.46 -16.80
CA ASP A 80 3.62 36.84 -17.86
C ASP A 80 2.16 37.12 -17.44
N ASP A 81 1.87 38.42 -17.37
CA ASP A 81 0.57 39.09 -17.51
C ASP A 81 -0.55 38.71 -16.54
N GLY A 82 -0.67 39.48 -15.45
CA GLY A 82 -1.94 40.06 -14.96
C GLY A 82 -3.19 39.20 -14.82
N SER A 83 -3.07 37.87 -14.80
CA SER A 83 -4.20 36.95 -14.95
C SER A 83 -4.48 36.20 -13.65
N GLU A 84 -5.74 36.14 -13.25
CA GLU A 84 -6.27 35.33 -12.13
C GLU A 84 -5.76 33.88 -12.14
N ASN A 85 -5.29 33.40 -13.30
CA ASN A 85 -4.68 32.10 -13.52
C ASN A 85 -3.32 31.92 -12.81
N SER A 86 -2.52 32.97 -12.60
CA SER A 86 -1.20 32.86 -11.93
C SER A 86 -1.34 32.58 -10.43
N GLN A 87 -2.28 33.26 -9.77
CA GLN A 87 -2.62 33.03 -8.36
C GLN A 87 -3.25 31.65 -8.16
N LEU A 88 -4.11 31.21 -9.09
CA LEU A 88 -4.67 29.86 -9.08
C LEU A 88 -3.58 28.79 -9.20
N LEU A 89 -2.63 28.96 -10.13
CA LEU A 89 -1.50 28.03 -10.30
C LEU A 89 -0.60 27.96 -9.05
N LEU A 90 -0.36 29.10 -8.39
CA LEU A 90 0.38 29.14 -7.12
C LEU A 90 -0.35 28.38 -6.00
N LEU A 91 -1.67 28.59 -5.87
CA LEU A 91 -2.49 27.88 -4.89
C LEU A 91 -2.53 26.37 -5.16
N MET A 92 -2.64 25.96 -6.43
CA MET A 92 -2.56 24.56 -6.84
C MET A 92 -1.20 23.94 -6.51
N ALA A 93 -0.09 24.64 -6.79
CA ALA A 93 1.26 24.19 -6.44
C ALA A 93 1.41 24.02 -4.91
N ARG A 94 0.93 24.97 -4.11
CA ARG A 94 0.95 24.86 -2.64
C ARG A 94 0.06 23.74 -2.12
N HIS A 95 -1.14 23.58 -2.66
CA HIS A 95 -2.05 22.51 -2.28
C HIS A 95 -1.45 21.13 -2.56
N THR A 96 -0.85 20.95 -3.74
CA THR A 96 -0.15 19.69 -4.08
C THR A 96 1.05 19.44 -3.18
N GLN A 97 1.86 20.45 -2.86
CA GLN A 97 2.97 20.31 -1.90
C GLN A 97 2.48 19.88 -0.50
N LEU A 98 1.42 20.51 0.01
CA LEU A 98 0.83 20.14 1.30
C LEU A 98 0.25 18.72 1.28
N LYS A 99 -0.37 18.33 0.17
CA LYS A 99 -0.87 16.96 -0.02
C LYS A 99 0.26 15.94 -0.03
N ASP A 100 1.37 16.25 -0.70
CA ASP A 100 2.55 15.39 -0.73
C ASP A 100 3.21 15.30 0.65
N LEU A 101 3.25 16.40 1.41
CA LEU A 101 3.73 16.41 2.79
C LEU A 101 2.83 15.59 3.72
N LEU A 102 1.51 15.71 3.57
CA LEU A 102 0.54 14.91 4.32
C LEU A 102 0.69 13.43 3.99
N TYR A 103 0.89 13.10 2.71
CA TYR A 103 1.16 11.73 2.28
C TYR A 103 2.48 11.20 2.84
N ALA A 104 3.54 12.01 2.84
CA ALA A 104 4.80 11.66 3.46
C ALA A 104 4.62 11.40 4.97
N HIS A 105 3.87 12.25 5.68
CA HIS A 105 3.52 12.05 7.07
C HIS A 105 2.74 10.75 7.31
N HIS A 106 1.74 10.44 6.47
CA HIS A 106 1.03 9.17 6.55
C HIS A 106 1.99 7.97 6.43
N LEU A 107 3.01 8.07 5.56
CA LEU A 107 3.98 7.00 5.36
C LEU A 107 4.98 6.85 6.52
N ILE A 108 5.49 7.97 7.06
CA ILE A 108 6.62 7.96 8.01
C ILE A 108 6.23 8.27 9.46
N GLY A 109 5.12 8.97 9.67
CA GLY A 109 4.67 9.49 10.97
C GLY A 109 3.97 8.46 11.84
N GLY A 110 3.60 7.31 11.27
CA GLY A 110 3.03 6.18 12.01
C GLY A 110 1.56 6.35 12.45
N TYR A 111 1.03 7.57 12.45
CA TYR A 111 -0.37 7.86 12.70
C TYR A 111 -0.84 9.13 11.96
N ASP A 112 -2.12 9.20 11.64
CA ASP A 112 -2.78 10.40 11.13
C ASP A 112 -3.72 10.97 12.19
N VAL A 113 -3.84 12.29 12.17
CA VAL A 113 -4.65 13.04 13.14
C VAL A 113 -5.72 13.83 12.39
N LEU A 114 -6.98 13.51 12.66
CA LEU A 114 -8.15 14.16 12.06
C LEU A 114 -8.99 14.82 13.14
N LEU A 115 -9.43 16.05 12.90
CA LEU A 115 -10.37 16.74 13.79
C LEU A 115 -11.77 16.11 13.66
N THR A 116 -12.42 15.81 14.78
CA THR A 116 -13.80 15.29 14.78
C THR A 116 -14.81 16.40 15.04
N GLU A 117 -16.06 16.17 14.60
CA GLU A 117 -17.19 17.06 14.84
C GLU A 117 -17.55 17.08 16.34
N GLY A 118 -16.83 17.91 17.10
CA GLY A 118 -17.03 18.10 18.54
C GLY A 118 -15.72 18.02 19.33
N LYS A 119 -14.97 19.13 19.41
CA LYS A 119 -13.77 19.35 20.27
C LYS A 119 -12.95 18.07 20.54
N GLY A 120 -12.69 17.30 19.51
CA GLY A 120 -12.10 15.97 19.60
C GLY A 120 -11.21 15.71 18.42
N VAL A 121 -10.42 14.66 18.54
CA VAL A 121 -9.45 14.24 17.54
C VAL A 121 -9.55 12.73 17.38
N CYS A 122 -9.57 12.27 16.13
CA CYS A 122 -9.43 10.88 15.76
C CYS A 122 -7.99 10.65 15.33
N VAL A 123 -7.34 9.67 15.94
CA VAL A 123 -6.00 9.20 15.58
C VAL A 123 -6.14 7.88 14.86
N SER A 124 -5.64 7.80 13.63
CA SER A 124 -5.62 6.59 12.81
C SER A 124 -4.20 6.05 12.72
N MET A 125 -4.00 4.79 13.07
CA MET A 125 -2.69 4.15 13.18
C MET A 125 -2.62 2.98 12.21
N ALA A 126 -1.93 3.17 11.10
CA ALA A 126 -1.70 2.11 10.13
C ALA A 126 -0.58 1.18 10.64
N THR A 127 -0.86 -0.12 10.66
CA THR A 127 0.14 -1.15 10.98
C THR A 127 0.84 -1.63 9.73
N ALA A 128 2.11 -1.98 9.84
CA ALA A 128 2.90 -2.46 8.72
C ALA A 128 3.79 -3.65 9.10
N TYR A 129 4.00 -4.54 8.14
CA TYR A 129 4.92 -5.66 8.26
C TYR A 129 5.58 -5.96 6.93
N GLU A 130 6.92 -6.12 6.91
CA GLU A 130 7.71 -6.40 5.69
C GLU A 130 7.34 -5.48 4.49
N SER A 131 7.26 -4.17 4.75
CA SER A 131 6.93 -3.14 3.74
C SER A 131 5.51 -3.17 3.19
N LEU A 132 4.60 -3.90 3.84
CA LEU A 132 3.18 -3.92 3.52
C LEU A 132 2.37 -3.31 4.65
N TYR A 133 1.52 -2.34 4.31
CA TYR A 133 0.48 -1.85 5.22
C TYR A 133 -0.62 -2.90 5.34
N LEU A 134 -1.08 -3.11 6.57
CA LEU A 134 -2.06 -4.13 6.91
C LEU A 134 -3.34 -3.45 7.42
N GLU A 135 -3.58 -3.48 8.72
CA GLU A 135 -4.80 -2.92 9.32
C GLU A 135 -4.57 -1.52 9.85
N THR A 136 -5.64 -0.73 9.87
CA THR A 136 -5.66 0.59 10.50
C THR A 136 -6.53 0.57 11.76
N TYR A 137 -5.96 1.02 12.87
CA TYR A 137 -6.65 1.15 14.14
C TYR A 137 -6.96 2.61 14.42
N ASN A 138 -8.17 2.89 14.89
CA ASN A 138 -8.67 4.24 15.13
C ASN A 138 -8.92 4.45 16.62
N LEU A 139 -8.50 5.61 17.10
CA LEU A 139 -8.62 6.06 18.48
C LEU A 139 -9.24 7.47 18.48
N GLU A 140 -10.46 7.59 18.97
CA GLU A 140 -11.11 8.88 19.17
C GLU A 140 -10.82 9.40 20.59
N VAL A 141 -10.34 10.63 20.65
CA VAL A 141 -9.90 11.31 21.87
C VAL A 141 -10.66 12.63 22.00
N LYS A 142 -11.29 12.84 23.15
CA LYS A 142 -11.95 14.11 23.50
C LYS A 142 -10.96 15.07 24.14
N LEU A 143 -10.84 16.26 23.57
CA LEU A 143 -10.01 17.35 24.06
C LEU A 143 -10.85 18.21 25.02
N GLY A 144 -10.74 17.90 26.31
CA GLY A 144 -11.33 18.67 27.39
C GLY A 144 -10.26 19.11 28.40
N PRO A 145 -10.64 19.51 29.64
CA PRO A 145 -9.67 19.79 30.71
C PRO A 145 -8.84 18.57 31.10
N LYS A 146 -9.30 17.36 30.75
CA LYS A 146 -8.52 16.12 30.78
C LYS A 146 -8.75 15.39 29.47
N ILE A 147 -7.67 14.97 28.82
CA ILE A 147 -7.67 14.14 27.62
C ILE A 147 -8.29 12.78 27.98
N ARG A 148 -9.31 12.35 27.24
CA ARG A 148 -9.97 11.05 27.46
C ARG A 148 -10.26 10.35 26.13
N ILE A 149 -10.07 9.04 26.12
CA ILE A 149 -10.44 8.18 25.00
C ILE A 149 -11.97 8.00 25.02
N SER A 150 -12.64 8.29 23.90
CA SER A 150 -14.10 8.12 23.76
C SER A 150 -14.48 6.83 23.07
N ARG A 151 -13.83 6.53 21.93
CA ARG A 151 -14.11 5.35 21.11
C ARG A 151 -12.80 4.80 20.54
N HIS A 152 -12.73 3.49 20.37
CA HIS A 152 -11.61 2.85 19.69
C HIS A 152 -12.02 1.51 19.08
N ASN A 153 -11.27 1.04 18.09
CA ASN A 153 -11.34 -0.33 17.59
C ASN A 153 -10.12 -1.18 18.00
N ILE A 154 -9.36 -0.71 19.01
CA ILE A 154 -8.19 -1.42 19.55
C ILE A 154 -8.65 -2.75 20.18
N PRO A 155 -8.00 -3.88 19.87
CA PRO A 155 -8.40 -5.17 20.38
C PRO A 155 -8.37 -5.26 21.92
N PRO A 156 -9.33 -5.98 22.55
CA PRO A 156 -9.54 -5.95 24.00
C PRO A 156 -8.38 -6.55 24.81
N PHE A 157 -7.55 -7.38 24.19
CA PHE A 157 -6.36 -7.96 24.82
C PHE A 157 -5.18 -6.99 24.91
N ILE A 158 -5.24 -5.83 24.26
CA ILE A 158 -4.23 -4.77 24.41
C ILE A 158 -4.62 -3.92 25.62
N PRO A 159 -3.75 -3.78 26.63
CA PRO A 159 -4.10 -3.17 27.91
C PRO A 159 -4.12 -1.64 27.85
N LEU A 160 -5.06 -1.07 27.10
CA LEU A 160 -5.13 0.36 26.81
C LEU A 160 -5.18 1.23 28.07
N GLU A 161 -5.97 0.83 29.08
CA GLU A 161 -6.07 1.54 30.35
C GLU A 161 -4.75 1.58 31.13
N MET A 162 -3.93 0.52 31.03
CA MET A 162 -2.61 0.51 31.65
C MET A 162 -1.66 1.45 30.91
N LEU A 163 -1.69 1.44 29.57
CA LEU A 163 -0.85 2.31 28.75
C LEU A 163 -1.15 3.79 29.01
N VAL A 164 -2.44 4.15 29.13
CA VAL A 164 -2.87 5.52 29.47
C VAL A 164 -2.31 5.98 30.81
N LYS A 165 -2.24 5.07 31.81
CA LYS A 165 -1.71 5.37 33.15
C LYS A 165 -0.18 5.44 33.16
N GLN A 166 0.49 4.56 32.42
CA GLN A 166 1.96 4.47 32.39
C GLN A 166 2.61 5.64 31.67
N GLU A 167 2.12 5.99 30.49
CA GLU A 167 2.72 7.05 29.64
C GLU A 167 2.18 8.44 29.96
N ASN A 168 1.35 8.57 31.02
CA ASN A 168 0.72 9.81 31.45
C ASN A 168 0.13 10.62 30.28
N LEU A 169 -0.98 10.14 29.74
CA LEU A 169 -1.68 10.68 28.55
C LEU A 169 -1.89 12.21 28.57
N GLN A 170 -1.92 12.84 29.76
CA GLN A 170 -2.10 14.29 29.90
C GLN A 170 -0.84 15.09 29.59
N THR A 171 0.34 14.50 29.78
CA THR A 171 1.64 15.19 29.67
C THR A 171 2.35 14.81 28.39
N ASP A 172 2.30 13.53 27.99
CA ASP A 172 2.97 13.05 26.78
C ASP A 172 2.04 12.18 25.93
N PHE A 173 1.23 12.87 25.10
CA PHE A 173 0.34 12.20 24.15
C PHE A 173 1.11 11.45 23.06
N SER A 174 2.26 11.99 22.63
CA SER A 174 3.15 11.35 21.64
C SER A 174 3.72 10.03 22.12
N ALA A 175 4.30 9.98 23.32
CA ALA A 175 4.87 8.74 23.87
C ALA A 175 3.82 7.63 24.05
N PHE A 176 2.59 8.03 24.44
CA PHE A 176 1.46 7.11 24.47
C PHE A 176 1.14 6.53 23.08
N LEU A 177 1.05 7.38 22.05
CA LEU A 177 0.81 6.92 20.67
C LEU A 177 1.94 6.05 20.15
N ASP A 178 3.20 6.39 20.41
CA ASP A 178 4.35 5.59 19.99
C ASP A 178 4.33 4.20 20.64
N THR A 179 4.05 4.15 21.95
CA THR A 179 3.91 2.89 22.66
C THR A 179 2.74 2.08 22.11
N LEU A 180 1.56 2.69 21.91
CA LEU A 180 0.40 1.99 21.34
C LEU A 180 0.70 1.45 19.93
N SER A 181 1.39 2.24 19.10
CA SER A 181 1.81 1.85 17.76
C SER A 181 2.69 0.61 17.79
N GLN A 182 3.64 0.54 18.74
CA GLN A 182 4.50 -0.63 18.91
C GLN A 182 3.71 -1.89 19.29
N TYR A 183 2.72 -1.78 20.19
CA TYR A 183 1.85 -2.91 20.56
C TYR A 183 1.04 -3.42 19.36
N LEU A 184 0.45 -2.50 18.59
CA LEU A 184 -0.35 -2.83 17.41
C LEU A 184 0.51 -3.47 16.31
N ASN A 185 1.66 -2.87 15.99
CA ASN A 185 2.58 -3.42 14.99
C ASN A 185 3.13 -4.79 15.42
N ALA A 186 3.45 -4.97 16.70
CA ALA A 186 3.89 -6.26 17.23
C ALA A 186 2.82 -7.34 17.10
N TYR A 187 1.58 -7.01 17.43
CA TYR A 187 0.44 -7.93 17.28
C TYR A 187 0.20 -8.31 15.82
N VAL A 188 0.02 -7.31 14.97
CA VAL A 188 -0.28 -7.51 13.56
C VAL A 188 0.88 -8.24 12.87
N GLY A 189 2.13 -7.90 13.19
CA GLY A 189 3.31 -8.59 12.68
C GLY A 189 3.37 -10.07 13.08
N ARG A 190 3.05 -10.41 14.34
CA ARG A 190 2.97 -11.82 14.78
C ARG A 190 1.84 -12.57 14.09
N ARG A 191 0.68 -11.94 13.90
CA ARG A 191 -0.43 -12.53 13.14
C ARG A 191 -0.07 -12.72 11.66
N GLN A 192 0.66 -11.79 11.06
CA GLN A 192 1.10 -11.90 9.67
C GLN A 192 2.15 -13.02 9.50
N GLN A 193 3.07 -13.18 10.45
CA GLN A 193 3.97 -14.34 10.48
C GLN A 193 3.18 -15.65 10.50
N LEU A 194 2.12 -15.75 11.30
CA LEU A 194 1.26 -16.93 11.33
C LEU A 194 0.58 -17.20 9.99
N ASN A 195 0.12 -16.16 9.30
CA ASN A 195 -0.47 -16.31 7.96
C ASN A 195 0.57 -16.90 6.99
N PHE A 196 1.80 -16.37 7.00
CA PHE A 196 2.87 -16.92 6.17
C PHE A 196 3.24 -18.37 6.51
N ILE A 197 3.17 -18.77 7.77
CA ILE A 197 3.39 -20.17 8.17
C ILE A 197 2.31 -21.07 7.54
N LYS A 198 1.04 -20.67 7.66
CA LYS A 198 -0.10 -21.43 7.10
C LYS A 198 -0.04 -21.55 5.57
N GLU A 199 0.35 -20.48 4.89
CA GLU A 199 0.41 -20.44 3.43
C GLU A 199 1.63 -21.18 2.87
N ASN A 200 2.82 -20.94 3.43
CA ASN A 200 4.09 -21.40 2.86
C ASN A 200 4.63 -22.70 3.48
N HIS A 201 4.15 -23.10 4.66
CA HIS A 201 4.69 -24.22 5.41
C HIS A 201 3.63 -25.27 5.75
N LYS A 202 3.07 -25.94 4.74
CA LYS A 202 2.11 -27.06 4.93
C LYS A 202 2.63 -28.21 5.78
N SER A 203 3.95 -28.41 5.84
CA SER A 203 4.62 -29.42 6.67
C SER A 203 4.72 -29.03 8.15
N VAL A 204 4.50 -27.77 8.50
CA VAL A 204 4.53 -27.27 9.87
C VAL A 204 3.09 -27.12 10.35
N GLN A 205 2.74 -27.84 11.42
CA GLN A 205 1.39 -27.76 11.97
C GLN A 205 1.37 -26.78 13.14
N LEU A 206 0.51 -25.76 13.05
CA LEU A 206 0.22 -24.86 14.17
C LEU A 206 -0.74 -25.58 15.13
N MET A 207 -0.25 -25.94 16.31
CA MET A 207 -1.03 -26.63 17.34
C MET A 207 -1.89 -25.65 18.12
N GLU A 208 -1.27 -24.61 18.67
CA GLU A 208 -1.93 -23.65 19.55
C GLU A 208 -1.44 -22.23 19.30
N THR A 209 -2.38 -21.29 19.40
CA THR A 209 -2.09 -19.86 19.45
C THR A 209 -3.15 -19.16 20.29
N ASN A 210 -2.75 -18.16 21.06
CA ASN A 210 -3.70 -17.31 21.77
C ASN A 210 -4.14 -16.13 20.90
N ALA A 211 -5.22 -15.45 21.30
CA ALA A 211 -5.79 -14.33 20.54
C ALA A 211 -4.78 -13.19 20.26
N PHE A 212 -3.85 -12.94 21.19
CA PHE A 212 -2.82 -11.91 21.05
C PHE A 212 -1.52 -12.41 20.36
N CYS A 213 -1.49 -13.66 19.90
CA CYS A 213 -0.32 -14.30 19.27
C CYS A 213 0.96 -14.16 20.11
N THR A 214 0.86 -14.24 21.44
CA THR A 214 2.01 -14.21 22.37
C THR A 214 2.58 -15.59 22.68
N ILE A 215 1.82 -16.66 22.40
CA ILE A 215 2.30 -18.03 22.54
C ILE A 215 1.95 -18.75 21.26
N LEU A 216 2.96 -19.30 20.58
CA LEU A 216 2.77 -20.13 19.40
C LEU A 216 3.37 -21.50 19.66
N VAL A 217 2.58 -22.55 19.47
CA VAL A 217 3.03 -23.93 19.57
C VAL A 217 3.01 -24.54 18.18
N LEU A 218 4.18 -24.91 17.66
CA LEU A 218 4.39 -25.47 16.34
C LEU A 218 4.87 -26.91 16.45
N MET A 219 4.32 -27.79 15.63
CA MET A 219 4.83 -29.14 15.46
C MET A 219 5.61 -29.21 14.14
N LEU A 220 6.88 -29.62 14.26
CA LEU A 220 7.85 -29.74 13.17
C LEU A 220 8.18 -31.21 12.93
N THR A 221 8.15 -31.65 11.68
CA THR A 221 8.55 -33.01 11.32
C THR A 221 10.01 -33.04 10.87
N VAL A 222 10.82 -33.90 11.48
CA VAL A 222 12.23 -34.09 11.12
C VAL A 222 12.35 -35.06 9.94
N PRO A 223 13.07 -34.71 8.86
CA PRO A 223 13.24 -35.59 7.71
C PRO A 223 13.98 -36.87 8.10
N GLY A 224 13.48 -38.01 7.61
CA GLY A 224 14.15 -39.31 7.74
C GLY A 224 13.98 -40.05 9.06
N LYS A 225 13.34 -39.46 10.09
CA LYS A 225 13.13 -40.13 11.39
C LYS A 225 11.68 -40.26 11.86
N ASP A 226 10.70 -39.69 11.14
CA ASP A 226 9.29 -39.61 11.58
C ASP A 226 9.12 -39.12 13.04
N ILE A 227 10.06 -38.28 13.48
CA ILE A 227 10.05 -37.67 14.81
C ILE A 227 9.41 -36.30 14.69
N ALA A 228 8.35 -36.10 15.46
CA ALA A 228 7.73 -34.79 15.66
C ALA A 228 8.45 -34.04 16.79
N VAL A 229 8.80 -32.79 16.52
CA VAL A 229 9.41 -31.84 17.46
C VAL A 229 8.41 -30.72 17.74
N LEU A 230 8.12 -30.50 19.01
CA LEU A 230 7.27 -29.43 19.48
C LEU A 230 8.12 -28.18 19.75
N CYS A 231 7.80 -27.07 19.10
CA CYS A 231 8.47 -25.79 19.27
C CYS A 231 7.48 -24.78 19.85
N THR A 232 7.73 -24.32 21.07
CA THR A 232 6.91 -23.34 21.77
C THR A 232 7.63 -22.00 21.81
N LEU A 233 7.00 -20.99 21.24
CA LEU A 233 7.52 -19.63 21.08
C LEU A 233 6.74 -18.69 22.00
N GLU A 234 7.41 -18.09 22.97
CA GLU A 234 6.82 -17.15 23.94
C GLU A 234 7.28 -15.72 23.64
N TYR A 235 6.32 -14.80 23.47
CA TYR A 235 6.53 -13.38 23.19
C TYR A 235 6.15 -12.54 24.42
N ASN A 236 7.00 -12.57 25.44
CA ASN A 236 6.77 -11.81 26.67
C ASN A 236 6.90 -10.30 26.44
N ASN A 237 7.69 -9.87 25.45
CA ASN A 237 7.73 -8.48 25.02
C ASN A 237 6.63 -8.19 23.99
N HIS A 238 5.52 -7.63 24.46
CA HIS A 238 4.35 -7.30 23.63
C HIS A 238 4.59 -6.18 22.61
N LYS A 239 5.72 -5.47 22.68
CA LYS A 239 6.14 -4.42 21.73
C LYS A 239 6.99 -4.96 20.58
N ARG A 240 7.32 -6.26 20.56
CA ARG A 240 8.20 -6.86 19.55
C ARG A 240 7.52 -8.00 18.77
N CYS A 241 7.92 -8.14 17.52
CA CYS A 241 7.51 -9.24 16.63
C CYS A 241 8.36 -10.51 16.77
N LEU A 242 9.42 -10.48 17.59
CA LEU A 242 10.36 -11.59 17.80
C LEU A 242 10.05 -12.30 19.12
N PRO A 243 10.17 -13.64 19.17
CA PRO A 243 9.96 -14.37 20.40
C PRO A 243 11.05 -14.02 21.41
N THR A 244 10.67 -13.99 22.68
CA THR A 244 11.58 -13.74 23.81
C THR A 244 12.17 -15.04 24.34
N ARG A 245 11.41 -16.14 24.25
CA ARG A 245 11.86 -17.47 24.67
C ARG A 245 11.36 -18.50 23.67
N VAL A 246 12.17 -19.54 23.47
CA VAL A 246 11.88 -20.66 22.60
C VAL A 246 12.16 -21.94 23.38
N LYS A 247 11.18 -22.84 23.46
CA LYS A 247 11.31 -24.17 24.06
C LYS A 247 11.13 -25.21 22.97
N ILE A 248 11.99 -26.22 22.98
CA ILE A 248 12.00 -27.29 21.98
C ILE A 248 11.89 -28.62 22.72
N GLU A 249 10.85 -29.37 22.44
CA GLU A 249 10.53 -30.65 23.07
C GLU A 249 10.42 -31.73 21.99
N SER A 250 10.93 -32.93 22.28
CA SER A 250 10.91 -34.06 21.35
C SER A 250 10.78 -35.36 22.14
N LYS A 251 10.20 -36.39 21.54
CA LYS A 251 10.18 -37.75 22.11
C LYS A 251 11.60 -38.32 22.29
N ASP A 252 12.54 -37.86 21.47
CA ASP A 252 13.97 -38.15 21.62
C ASP A 252 14.62 -37.02 22.43
N THR A 253 15.01 -37.31 23.66
CA THR A 253 15.60 -36.33 24.60
C THR A 253 16.97 -35.83 24.15
N VAL A 254 17.63 -36.52 23.21
CA VAL A 254 18.96 -36.16 22.72
C VAL A 254 18.89 -35.12 21.59
N LEU A 255 17.79 -35.11 20.81
CA LEU A 255 17.60 -34.19 19.69
C LEU A 255 17.60 -32.71 20.09
N PRO A 256 16.81 -32.25 21.10
CA PRO A 256 16.80 -30.85 21.53
C PRO A 256 18.16 -30.37 22.07
N SER A 257 18.94 -31.30 22.64
CA SER A 257 20.27 -31.01 23.19
C SER A 257 21.37 -30.95 22.12
N SER A 258 21.06 -31.31 20.87
CA SER A 258 22.04 -31.35 19.80
C SER A 258 22.52 -29.94 19.40
N PRO A 259 23.76 -29.79 18.93
CA PRO A 259 24.31 -28.49 18.55
C PRO A 259 23.55 -27.84 17.39
N GLN A 260 22.93 -28.64 16.52
CA GLN A 260 22.11 -28.16 15.41
C GLN A 260 20.81 -27.55 15.92
N TRP A 261 20.13 -28.20 16.86
CA TRP A 261 18.87 -27.70 17.43
C TRP A 261 19.07 -26.48 18.33
N ARG A 262 20.22 -26.38 19.02
CA ARG A 262 20.60 -25.14 19.72
C ARG A 262 20.79 -23.95 18.77
N LYS A 263 21.41 -24.19 17.60
CA LYS A 263 21.49 -23.15 16.54
C LYS A 263 20.12 -22.78 16.01
N ASN A 264 19.24 -23.76 15.79
CA ASN A 264 17.86 -23.51 15.37
C ASN A 264 17.08 -22.70 16.42
N GLN A 265 17.28 -22.97 17.71
CA GLN A 265 16.68 -22.20 18.80
C GLN A 265 17.13 -20.74 18.77
N ALA A 266 18.44 -20.48 18.60
CA ALA A 266 18.97 -19.13 18.46
C ALA A 266 18.41 -18.42 17.22
N LEU A 267 18.27 -19.14 16.10
CA LEU A 267 17.69 -18.60 14.87
C LEU A 267 16.25 -18.09 15.06
N PHE A 268 15.42 -18.81 15.83
CA PHE A 268 14.06 -18.34 16.16
C PHE A 268 14.04 -17.07 17.02
N LEU A 269 15.07 -16.83 17.85
CA LEU A 269 15.18 -15.61 18.66
C LEU A 269 15.63 -14.40 17.83
N GLU A 270 16.48 -14.62 16.85
CA GLU A 270 17.08 -13.56 16.03
C GLU A 270 16.24 -13.21 14.79
N THR A 271 15.44 -14.15 14.29
CA THR A 271 14.70 -13.96 13.04
C THR A 271 13.20 -14.22 13.21
N PRO A 272 12.34 -13.52 12.42
CA PRO A 272 10.91 -13.81 12.39
C PRO A 272 10.64 -15.28 12.08
N VAL A 273 9.61 -15.85 12.70
CA VAL A 273 9.39 -17.31 12.71
C VAL A 273 9.20 -17.88 11.30
N HIS A 274 8.48 -17.18 10.43
CA HIS A 274 8.28 -17.62 9.05
C HIS A 274 9.61 -17.71 8.28
N ARG A 275 10.51 -16.73 8.48
CA ARG A 275 11.86 -16.76 7.88
C ARG A 275 12.77 -17.82 8.51
N ALA A 276 12.69 -17.98 9.83
CA ALA A 276 13.41 -19.04 10.53
C ALA A 276 13.04 -20.40 9.93
N LEU A 277 11.74 -20.70 9.76
CA LEU A 277 11.27 -21.95 9.17
C LEU A 277 11.74 -22.16 7.73
N VAL A 278 11.79 -21.10 6.91
CA VAL A 278 12.38 -21.19 5.56
C VAL A 278 13.84 -21.61 5.62
N THR A 279 14.60 -21.04 6.56
CA THR A 279 16.01 -21.40 6.76
C THR A 279 16.15 -22.84 7.28
N LEU A 280 15.32 -23.28 8.23
CA LEU A 280 15.32 -24.66 8.71
C LEU A 280 15.02 -25.68 7.60
N LYS A 281 14.13 -25.34 6.66
CA LYS A 281 13.87 -26.18 5.48
C LYS A 281 15.09 -26.26 4.57
N LYS A 282 15.74 -25.12 4.30
CA LYS A 282 16.95 -25.06 3.46
C LYS A 282 18.12 -25.84 4.07
N THR A 283 18.24 -25.88 5.40
CA THR A 283 19.27 -26.67 6.09
C THR A 283 18.90 -28.15 6.25
N GLY A 284 17.72 -28.57 5.78
CA GLY A 284 17.24 -29.95 5.92
C GLY A 284 16.93 -30.35 7.36
N SER A 285 16.68 -29.39 8.25
CA SER A 285 16.33 -29.67 9.65
C SER A 285 14.85 -30.04 9.83
N ILE A 286 14.00 -29.62 8.89
CA ILE A 286 12.57 -29.92 8.83
C ILE A 286 12.15 -30.23 7.39
N VAL A 287 11.06 -30.98 7.23
CA VAL A 287 10.43 -31.30 5.93
C VAL A 287 9.79 -30.06 5.29
#